data_AF-A0A7R8CYZ2-F1
#
_entry.id   AF-A0A7R8CYZ2-F1
#
_cell.length_a   1.000
_cell.length_b   1.000
_cell.length_c   1.000
_cell.angle_alpha   90.00
_cell.angle_beta   90.00
_cell.angle_gamma   90.00
#
_symmetry.space_group_name_H-M   'P 1'
#
loop_
_entity.id
_entity.type
_entity.pdbx_description
1 polymer ?
#
loop_
_entity_poly.entity_id
_entity_poly.type
_entity_poly.pdbx_seq_one_letter_code
_entity_poly.pdbx_strand_id
1 'polypeptide(L)'
;MCIAMVPIIAFHWHLEFLQFSWFLLSCFFSWVSLFYKRRIPESNIVYNFFNCLWVGFKNRKNPYKSEHLDASDSNYSWLYKAELNPKYDVNFIEDVMAVLKVSVLMIPFPIFWSLYDQQGSQWLIQATKMNGAITESFTLLPDQTSSIRFLIAFVIAGILEIVLDRFPNKSIHMAWLIPQYFCLTCGEIMFSITSLQFAPEKMKTVVQALYLLTTAFGNFIDIMIMGIFDSLFSRAMESFVFSAIMFMDMLILLYLARNYKHYRPRKN
;
A
#
# COMPACT_ATOMS: atom_id res chain seq x y z
N MET A 1 8.06 28.68 -38.89
CA MET A 1 8.22 27.21 -38.89
C MET A 1 9.25 26.70 -37.88
N CYS A 2 10.06 27.55 -37.21
CA CYS A 2 11.06 27.12 -36.22
C CYS A 2 10.62 27.10 -34.73
N ILE A 3 9.40 27.56 -34.40
CA ILE A 3 8.94 27.67 -33.00
C ILE A 3 8.32 26.34 -32.48
N ALA A 4 7.96 25.41 -33.37
CA ALA A 4 7.34 24.14 -33.00
C ALA A 4 8.35 23.02 -32.63
N MET A 5 9.66 23.21 -32.82
CA MET A 5 10.68 22.18 -32.54
C MET A 5 11.27 22.25 -31.11
N VAL A 6 11.15 23.39 -30.43
CA VAL A 6 11.69 23.60 -29.08
C VAL A 6 11.02 22.72 -28.01
N PRO A 7 9.68 22.49 -28.02
CA PRO A 7 9.04 21.62 -27.03
C PRO A 7 9.43 20.14 -27.16
N ILE A 8 9.68 19.68 -28.39
CA ILE A 8 10.01 18.28 -28.69
C ILE A 8 11.44 17.95 -28.22
N ILE A 9 12.38 18.88 -28.42
CA ILE A 9 13.76 18.74 -27.95
C ILE A 9 13.81 18.79 -26.41
N ALA A 10 13.08 19.72 -25.78
CA ALA A 10 13.01 19.81 -24.31
C ALA A 10 12.40 18.55 -23.66
N PHE A 11 11.38 17.94 -24.28
CA PHE A 11 10.78 16.69 -23.81
C PHE A 11 11.74 15.49 -23.95
N HIS A 12 12.55 15.47 -25.01
CA HIS A 12 13.56 14.43 -25.22
C HIS A 12 14.68 14.51 -24.16
N TRP A 13 15.21 15.71 -23.88
CA TRP A 13 16.22 15.91 -22.82
C TRP A 13 15.69 15.58 -21.42
N HIS A 14 14.39 15.78 -21.17
CA HIS A 14 13.78 15.46 -19.89
C HIS A 14 13.68 13.94 -19.63
N LEU A 15 13.44 13.16 -20.68
CA LEU A 15 13.44 11.69 -20.62
C LEU A 15 14.86 11.14 -20.39
N GLU A 16 15.86 11.70 -21.07
CA GLU A 16 17.27 11.31 -20.86
C GLU A 16 17.76 11.69 -19.46
N PHE A 17 17.35 12.86 -18.94
CA PHE A 17 17.70 13.29 -17.58
C PHE A 17 17.07 12.39 -16.51
N LEU A 18 15.84 11.92 -16.74
CA LEU A 18 15.19 10.95 -15.84
C LEU A 18 15.92 9.60 -15.88
N GLN A 19 16.27 9.08 -17.05
CA GLN A 19 17.08 7.86 -17.18
C GLN A 19 18.45 7.99 -16.51
N PHE A 20 19.08 9.16 -16.59
CA PHE A 20 20.33 9.44 -15.90
C PHE A 20 20.15 9.51 -14.37
N SER A 21 19.03 10.06 -13.88
CA SER A 21 18.65 10.05 -12.47
C SER A 21 18.45 8.62 -11.95
N TRP A 22 17.71 7.76 -12.67
CA TRP A 22 17.54 6.34 -12.31
C TRP A 22 18.87 5.58 -12.33
N PHE A 23 19.76 5.91 -13.26
CA PHE A 23 21.12 5.38 -13.29
C PHE A 23 21.91 5.80 -12.04
N LEU A 24 21.94 7.09 -11.69
CA LEU A 24 22.61 7.59 -10.48
C LEU A 24 22.02 7.00 -9.20
N LEU A 25 20.69 6.82 -9.12
CA LEU A 25 20.02 6.19 -7.99
C LEU A 25 20.41 4.71 -7.87
N SER A 26 20.49 3.98 -8.99
CA SER A 26 20.94 2.58 -9.01
C SER A 26 22.43 2.44 -8.68
N CYS A 27 23.27 3.40 -9.10
CA CYS A 27 24.67 3.49 -8.70
C CYS A 27 24.80 3.78 -7.20
N PHE A 28 23.96 4.67 -6.65
CA PHE A 28 23.91 4.96 -5.22
C PHE A 28 23.46 3.75 -4.41
N PHE A 29 22.37 3.07 -4.79
CA PHE A 29 21.94 1.83 -4.14
C PHE A 29 22.99 0.71 -4.25
N SER A 30 23.67 0.59 -5.39
CA SER A 30 24.77 -0.36 -5.56
C SER A 30 25.96 -0.04 -4.66
N TRP A 31 26.32 1.24 -4.52
CA TRP A 31 27.37 1.69 -3.60
C TRP A 31 26.99 1.47 -2.12
N VAL A 32 25.74 1.78 -1.74
CA VAL A 32 25.20 1.51 -0.39
C VAL A 32 25.17 0.00 -0.08
N SER A 33 24.90 -0.84 -1.09
CA SER A 33 24.92 -2.30 -0.92
C SER A 33 26.31 -2.85 -0.58
N LEU A 34 27.40 -2.12 -0.87
CA LEU A 34 28.76 -2.51 -0.47
C LEU A 34 28.97 -2.42 1.05
N PHE A 35 28.24 -1.52 1.72
CA PHE A 35 28.25 -1.40 3.18
C PHE A 35 27.25 -2.35 3.85
N TYR A 36 26.43 -3.05 3.05
CA TYR A 36 25.48 -4.02 3.55
C TYR A 36 26.18 -5.35 3.88
N LYS A 37 26.39 -5.61 5.18
CA LYS A 37 26.80 -6.94 5.64
C LYS A 37 25.68 -7.95 5.36
N ARG A 38 25.89 -8.83 4.38
CA ARG A 38 24.98 -9.96 4.09
C ARG A 38 24.91 -10.87 5.32
N ARG A 39 23.75 -10.97 5.96
CA ARG A 39 23.47 -12.11 6.86
C ARG A 39 23.28 -13.35 5.98
N ILE A 40 23.88 -14.46 6.39
CA ILE A 40 23.67 -15.77 5.74
C ILE A 40 22.15 -16.01 5.77
N PRO A 41 21.49 -16.30 4.63
CA PRO A 41 20.06 -16.49 4.60
C PRO A 41 19.70 -17.71 5.47
N GLU A 42 18.91 -17.51 6.52
CA GLU A 42 18.16 -18.60 7.12
C GLU A 42 17.34 -19.25 5.97
N SER A 43 17.38 -20.59 5.86
CA SER A 43 16.74 -21.38 4.80
C SER A 43 15.36 -20.84 4.37
N ASN A 44 14.96 -21.02 3.10
CA ASN A 44 13.70 -20.52 2.51
C ASN A 44 12.54 -20.34 3.51
N ILE A 45 12.43 -19.13 4.07
CA ILE A 45 11.50 -18.81 5.16
C ILE A 45 10.06 -19.01 4.70
N VAL A 46 9.75 -18.61 3.46
CA VAL A 46 8.43 -18.77 2.85
C VAL A 46 8.03 -20.25 2.74
N TYR A 47 8.94 -21.11 2.29
CA TYR A 47 8.68 -22.55 2.23
C TYR A 47 8.46 -23.14 3.63
N ASN A 48 9.31 -22.77 4.59
CA ASN A 48 9.18 -23.22 5.96
C ASN A 48 7.88 -22.73 6.61
N PHE A 49 7.43 -21.52 6.28
CA PHE A 49 6.15 -20.95 6.73
C PHE A 49 4.97 -21.81 6.25
N PHE A 50 4.84 -22.03 4.94
CA PHE A 50 3.75 -22.85 4.39
C PHE A 50 3.81 -24.31 4.85
N ASN A 51 5.01 -24.88 4.94
CA ASN A 51 5.17 -26.25 5.41
C ASN A 51 4.85 -26.37 6.92
N CYS A 52 5.15 -25.36 7.73
CA CYS A 52 4.76 -25.32 9.15
C CYS A 52 3.23 -25.28 9.29
N LEU A 53 2.55 -24.43 8.52
CA LEU A 53 1.09 -24.39 8.47
C LEU A 53 0.50 -25.75 8.06
N TRP A 54 1.07 -26.38 7.03
CA TRP A 54 0.64 -27.68 6.55
C TRP A 54 0.82 -28.78 7.61
N VAL A 55 1.96 -28.83 8.30
CA VAL A 55 2.22 -29.81 9.36
C VAL A 55 1.26 -29.61 10.53
N GLY A 56 1.08 -28.37 11.01
CA GLY A 56 0.10 -28.07 12.07
C GLY A 56 -1.31 -28.49 11.68
N PHE A 57 -1.72 -28.21 10.44
CA PHE A 57 -3.04 -28.57 9.93
C PHE A 57 -3.21 -30.08 9.78
N LYS A 58 -2.24 -30.78 9.19
CA LYS A 58 -2.23 -32.25 9.03
C LYS A 58 -2.34 -32.95 10.38
N ASN A 59 -1.65 -32.44 11.39
CA ASN A 59 -1.64 -33.01 12.74
C ASN A 59 -2.77 -32.47 13.64
N ARG A 60 -3.76 -31.74 13.11
CA ARG A 60 -4.84 -31.12 13.91
C ARG A 60 -5.61 -32.11 14.79
N LYS A 61 -5.72 -33.38 14.40
CA LYS A 61 -6.39 -34.43 15.19
C LYS A 61 -5.50 -35.13 16.23
N ASN A 62 -4.19 -34.89 16.22
CA ASN A 62 -3.27 -35.48 17.17
C ASN A 62 -3.59 -34.97 18.60
N PRO A 63 -3.66 -35.84 19.63
CA PRO A 63 -3.93 -35.42 21.01
C PRO A 63 -2.80 -34.61 21.68
N TYR A 64 -1.67 -34.41 21.01
CA TYR A 64 -0.57 -33.56 21.49
C TYR A 64 -1.04 -32.15 21.89
N LYS A 65 -0.65 -31.73 23.10
CA LYS A 65 -0.88 -30.40 23.66
C LYS A 65 0.46 -29.81 24.07
N SER A 66 0.86 -28.70 23.44
CA SER A 66 2.10 -28.00 23.77
C SER A 66 2.02 -27.39 25.17
N GLU A 67 3.13 -27.48 25.90
CA GLU A 67 3.32 -26.79 27.19
C GLU A 67 3.43 -25.27 27.01
N HIS A 68 3.88 -24.83 25.84
CA HIS A 68 4.09 -23.43 25.50
C HIS A 68 2.81 -22.69 25.08
N LEU A 69 1.66 -23.36 25.06
CA LEU A 69 0.39 -22.76 24.64
C LEU A 69 -0.29 -21.99 25.79
N ASP A 70 -0.39 -20.67 25.63
CA ASP A 70 -1.20 -19.83 26.51
C ASP A 70 -2.71 -20.05 26.30
N ALA A 71 -3.50 -19.99 27.38
CA ALA A 71 -4.97 -20.13 27.32
C ALA A 71 -5.62 -19.09 26.40
N SER A 72 -5.02 -17.91 26.31
CA SER A 72 -5.42 -16.81 25.42
C SER A 72 -5.30 -17.17 23.93
N ASP A 73 -4.41 -18.10 23.58
CA ASP A 73 -4.08 -18.47 22.20
C ASP A 73 -4.66 -19.85 21.82
N SER A 74 -5.66 -20.31 22.57
CA SER A 74 -6.32 -21.61 22.37
C SER A 74 -6.84 -21.83 20.94
N ASN A 75 -7.29 -20.77 20.26
CA ASN A 75 -7.71 -20.82 18.85
C ASN A 75 -6.59 -21.26 17.89
N TYR A 76 -5.33 -21.05 18.25
CA TYR A 76 -4.14 -21.42 17.48
C TYR A 76 -3.49 -22.72 18.00
N SER A 77 -4.15 -23.47 18.88
CA SER A 77 -3.63 -24.73 19.45
C SER A 77 -3.21 -25.76 18.38
N TRP A 78 -3.88 -25.76 17.23
CA TRP A 78 -3.54 -26.65 16.12
C TRP A 78 -2.17 -26.34 15.50
N LEU A 79 -1.71 -25.10 15.56
CA LEU A 79 -0.44 -24.66 14.97
C LEU A 79 0.75 -25.14 15.80
N TYR A 80 0.64 -25.12 17.13
CA TYR A 80 1.64 -25.64 18.05
C TYR A 80 1.93 -27.14 17.87
N LYS A 81 1.08 -27.88 17.15
CA LYS A 81 1.36 -29.28 16.77
C LYS A 81 2.50 -29.41 15.75
N ALA A 82 2.96 -28.30 15.18
CA ALA A 82 4.18 -28.26 14.39
C ALA A 82 5.45 -28.56 15.22
N GLU A 83 5.40 -28.40 16.55
CA GLU A 83 6.50 -28.77 17.47
C GLU A 83 6.84 -30.27 17.42
N LEU A 84 5.91 -31.12 16.96
CA LEU A 84 6.17 -32.55 16.74
C LEU A 84 7.28 -32.80 15.73
N ASN A 85 7.60 -31.83 14.88
CA ASN A 85 8.70 -31.91 13.93
C ASN A 85 9.91 -31.14 14.49
N PRO A 86 11.06 -31.79 14.73
CA PRO A 86 12.25 -31.15 15.30
C PRO A 86 12.85 -30.05 14.43
N LYS A 87 12.34 -29.87 13.20
CA LYS A 87 12.74 -28.78 12.29
C LYS A 87 12.29 -27.39 12.77
N TYR A 88 11.20 -27.28 13.53
CA TYR A 88 10.60 -25.98 13.88
C TYR A 88 10.81 -25.65 15.36
N ASP A 89 11.44 -24.50 15.61
CA ASP A 89 11.56 -23.92 16.95
C ASP A 89 10.23 -23.29 17.39
N VAL A 90 10.01 -23.20 18.71
CA VAL A 90 8.80 -22.61 19.31
C VAL A 90 8.68 -21.14 18.90
N ASN A 91 9.80 -20.41 18.89
CA ASN A 91 9.84 -19.01 18.44
C ASN A 91 9.39 -18.86 16.98
N PHE A 92 9.72 -19.83 16.13
CA PHE A 92 9.28 -19.81 14.73
C PHE A 92 7.77 -20.05 14.60
N ILE A 93 7.22 -20.96 15.41
CA ILE A 93 5.78 -21.25 15.44
C ILE A 93 5.01 -20.03 15.97
N GLU A 94 5.53 -19.37 16.98
CA GLU A 94 5.01 -18.11 17.51
C GLU A 94 5.05 -16.97 16.47
N ASP A 95 6.13 -16.86 15.69
CA ASP A 95 6.22 -15.92 14.57
C ASP A 95 5.17 -16.24 13.48
N VAL A 96 4.95 -17.51 13.15
CA VAL A 96 3.89 -17.94 12.21
C VAL A 96 2.52 -17.59 12.77
N MET A 97 2.26 -17.81 14.06
CA MET A 97 1.02 -17.44 14.72
C MET A 97 0.78 -15.93 14.66
N ALA A 98 1.81 -15.13 14.90
CA ALA A 98 1.73 -13.68 14.82
C ALA A 98 1.36 -13.23 13.41
N VAL A 99 1.95 -13.84 12.36
CA VAL A 99 1.55 -13.59 10.97
C VAL A 99 0.06 -13.91 10.78
N LEU A 100 -0.43 -15.07 11.25
CA LEU A 100 -1.86 -15.41 11.13
C LEU A 100 -2.78 -14.42 11.86
N LYS A 101 -2.36 -13.92 13.03
CA LYS A 101 -3.10 -12.88 13.77
C LYS A 101 -3.11 -11.56 12.99
N VAL A 102 -2.00 -11.17 12.38
CA VAL A 102 -1.91 -10.00 11.50
C VAL A 102 -2.75 -10.18 10.24
N SER A 103 -2.77 -11.38 9.63
CA SER A 103 -3.63 -11.67 8.47
C SER A 103 -5.11 -11.40 8.74
N VAL A 104 -5.59 -11.60 9.97
CA VAL A 104 -6.97 -11.27 10.35
C VAL A 104 -7.19 -9.75 10.37
N LEU A 105 -6.20 -8.97 10.80
CA LEU A 105 -6.25 -7.50 10.71
C LEU A 105 -6.24 -7.00 9.26
N MET A 106 -5.74 -7.81 8.33
CA MET A 106 -5.67 -7.46 6.91
C MET A 106 -6.97 -7.77 6.15
N ILE A 107 -7.99 -8.36 6.77
CA ILE A 107 -9.28 -8.65 6.12
C ILE A 107 -9.97 -7.40 5.52
N PRO A 108 -9.95 -6.22 6.16
CA PRO A 108 -10.51 -4.98 5.59
C PRO A 108 -9.67 -4.43 4.42
N PHE A 109 -8.40 -4.82 4.31
CA PHE A 109 -7.43 -4.18 3.41
C PHE A 109 -7.81 -4.28 1.92
N PRO A 110 -8.33 -5.40 1.39
CA PRO A 110 -8.80 -5.46 0.02
C PRO A 110 -9.87 -4.42 -0.31
N ILE A 111 -10.79 -4.13 0.62
CA ILE A 111 -11.85 -3.13 0.43
C ILE A 111 -11.24 -1.72 0.48
N PHE A 112 -10.37 -1.46 1.46
CA PHE A 112 -9.62 -0.21 1.54
C PHE A 112 -8.85 0.08 0.25
N TRP A 113 -8.07 -0.89 -0.26
CA TRP A 113 -7.28 -0.72 -1.48
C TRP A 113 -8.16 -0.59 -2.71
N SER A 114 -9.23 -1.37 -2.82
CA SER A 114 -10.21 -1.24 -3.90
C SER A 114 -10.76 0.19 -3.99
N LEU A 115 -11.22 0.75 -2.87
CA LEU A 115 -11.82 2.08 -2.83
C LEU A 115 -10.76 3.19 -2.99
N TYR A 116 -9.57 2.98 -2.45
CA TYR A 116 -8.42 3.88 -2.61
C TYR A 116 -8.02 4.01 -4.09
N ASP A 117 -7.89 2.89 -4.79
CA ASP A 117 -7.50 2.86 -6.20
C ASP A 117 -8.61 3.43 -7.10
N GLN A 118 -9.87 3.20 -6.74
CA GLN A 118 -11.03 3.76 -7.43
C GLN A 118 -11.07 5.30 -7.39
N GLN A 119 -10.60 5.90 -6.30
CA GLN A 119 -10.52 7.35 -6.17
C GLN A 119 -9.54 7.98 -7.16
N GLY A 120 -8.43 7.30 -7.45
CA GLY A 120 -7.45 7.74 -8.46
C GLY A 120 -8.09 7.90 -9.85
N SER A 121 -8.92 6.93 -10.24
CA SER A 121 -9.65 6.95 -11.52
C SER A 121 -10.71 8.04 -11.57
N GLN A 122 -11.45 8.26 -10.49
CA GLN A 122 -12.47 9.31 -10.42
C GLN A 122 -11.87 10.71 -10.50
N TRP A 123 -10.73 10.95 -9.85
CA TRP A 123 -10.03 12.23 -9.94
C TRP A 123 -9.47 12.52 -11.32
N LEU A 124 -8.98 11.50 -12.01
CA LEU A 124 -8.60 11.63 -13.41
C LEU A 124 -9.80 12.07 -14.27
N ILE A 125 -10.97 11.45 -14.09
CA ILE A 125 -12.18 11.80 -14.85
C ILE A 125 -12.78 13.15 -14.39
N GLN A 126 -12.54 13.57 -13.15
CA GLN A 126 -12.88 14.93 -12.73
C GLN A 126 -11.95 15.94 -13.38
N ALA A 127 -10.65 15.66 -13.45
CA ALA A 127 -9.66 16.50 -14.12
C ALA A 127 -9.99 16.71 -15.61
N THR A 128 -10.54 15.72 -16.31
CA THR A 128 -10.99 15.87 -17.72
C THR A 128 -12.15 16.86 -17.88
N LYS A 129 -12.92 17.10 -16.81
CA LYS A 129 -14.05 18.04 -16.79
C LYS A 129 -13.69 19.41 -16.23
N MET A 130 -12.54 19.52 -15.57
CA MET A 130 -12.03 20.77 -15.04
C MET A 130 -11.30 21.53 -16.13
N ASN A 131 -11.23 22.86 -15.99
CA ASN A 131 -10.43 23.65 -16.89
C ASN A 131 -8.94 23.32 -16.68
N GLY A 132 -8.38 22.52 -17.59
CA GLY A 132 -6.95 22.19 -17.61
C GLY A 132 -6.07 23.33 -18.10
N ALA A 133 -6.64 24.43 -18.62
CA ALA A 133 -5.89 25.63 -18.98
C ALA A 133 -5.42 26.33 -17.70
N ILE A 134 -4.15 26.10 -17.37
CA ILE A 134 -3.46 26.82 -16.29
C ILE A 134 -3.08 28.22 -16.81
N THR A 135 -2.88 28.38 -18.12
CA THR A 135 -2.54 29.64 -18.82
C THR A 135 -3.10 29.63 -20.26
N GLU A 136 -3.22 30.78 -20.95
CA GLU A 136 -3.76 30.89 -22.32
C GLU A 136 -3.04 30.02 -23.39
N SER A 137 -1.84 29.53 -23.11
CA SER A 137 -1.01 28.74 -24.04
C SER A 137 -0.64 27.34 -23.54
N PHE A 138 -1.01 26.98 -22.29
CA PHE A 138 -0.65 25.68 -21.70
C PHE A 138 -1.86 25.02 -21.02
N THR A 139 -2.29 23.92 -21.63
CA THR A 139 -3.34 23.03 -21.13
C THR A 139 -2.71 21.79 -20.50
N LEU A 140 -2.93 21.62 -19.20
CA LEU A 140 -2.59 20.40 -18.49
C LEU A 140 -3.53 19.29 -18.98
N LEU A 141 -2.95 18.25 -19.57
CA LEU A 141 -3.70 17.07 -19.95
C LEU A 141 -4.03 16.24 -18.69
N PRO A 142 -5.27 15.77 -18.53
CA PRO A 142 -5.71 14.96 -17.39
C PRO A 142 -4.81 13.74 -17.12
N ASP A 143 -4.31 13.09 -18.17
CA ASP A 143 -3.47 11.89 -18.06
C ASP A 143 -2.12 12.16 -17.35
N GLN A 144 -1.64 13.40 -17.35
CA GLN A 144 -0.42 13.80 -16.62
C GLN A 144 -0.67 13.97 -15.10
N THR A 145 -1.94 14.04 -14.67
CA THR A 145 -2.35 14.20 -13.26
C THR A 145 -2.09 12.94 -12.42
N SER A 146 -2.06 11.76 -13.03
CA SER A 146 -1.72 10.51 -12.34
C SER A 146 -0.21 10.39 -12.11
N SER A 147 0.62 10.83 -13.06
CA SER A 147 2.10 10.92 -12.92
C SER A 147 2.51 12.01 -11.93
N ILE A 148 1.71 13.07 -11.85
CA ILE A 148 1.73 14.16 -10.87
C ILE A 148 1.76 13.60 -9.43
N ARG A 149 1.03 12.51 -9.12
CA ARG A 149 1.03 11.86 -7.78
C ARG A 149 2.41 11.40 -7.28
N PHE A 150 3.33 11.01 -8.16
CA PHE A 150 4.67 10.53 -7.78
C PHE A 150 5.77 11.61 -7.80
N LEU A 151 5.51 12.78 -8.43
CA LEU A 151 6.49 13.86 -8.66
C LEU A 151 6.16 15.15 -7.88
N ILE A 152 5.02 15.23 -7.19
CA ILE A 152 4.46 16.48 -6.68
C ILE A 152 4.91 16.95 -5.30
N ALA A 153 5.24 16.08 -4.33
CA ALA A 153 5.52 16.58 -2.98
C ALA A 153 6.74 17.53 -2.89
N PHE A 154 7.73 17.38 -3.78
CA PHE A 154 9.00 18.10 -3.65
C PHE A 154 9.14 19.37 -4.52
N VAL A 155 8.38 19.50 -5.60
CA VAL A 155 8.50 20.65 -6.51
C VAL A 155 7.30 21.60 -6.41
N ILE A 156 6.13 21.12 -5.97
CA ILE A 156 4.99 21.98 -5.58
C ILE A 156 5.35 22.92 -4.41
N ALA A 157 6.25 22.51 -3.50
CA ALA A 157 6.69 23.37 -2.40
C ALA A 157 7.60 24.54 -2.84
N GLY A 158 8.37 24.40 -3.92
CA GLY A 158 9.45 25.37 -4.24
C GLY A 158 9.08 26.51 -5.20
N ILE A 159 8.21 26.26 -6.19
CA ILE A 159 8.03 27.21 -7.31
C ILE A 159 6.67 27.91 -7.28
N LEU A 160 5.64 27.25 -6.74
CA LEU A 160 4.31 27.86 -6.61
C LEU A 160 4.28 28.99 -5.58
N GLU A 161 5.16 28.95 -4.57
CA GLU A 161 5.39 30.01 -3.59
C GLU A 161 5.94 31.31 -4.22
N ILE A 162 6.69 31.21 -5.33
CA ILE A 162 7.39 32.37 -5.91
C ILE A 162 6.51 33.13 -6.95
N VAL A 163 5.54 32.46 -7.57
CA VAL A 163 4.81 33.02 -8.73
C VAL A 163 3.40 33.50 -8.38
N LEU A 164 2.73 32.88 -7.40
CA LEU A 164 1.37 33.25 -7.03
C LEU A 164 1.27 34.55 -6.22
N ASP A 165 2.38 35.02 -5.64
CA ASP A 165 2.50 36.39 -5.11
C ASP A 165 2.27 37.47 -6.20
N ARG A 166 2.18 37.10 -7.49
CA ARG A 166 2.18 38.07 -8.59
C ARG A 166 0.83 38.38 -9.25
N PHE A 167 -0.20 37.51 -9.34
CA PHE A 167 -1.46 37.88 -10.04
C PHE A 167 -2.76 37.12 -9.63
N PRO A 168 -3.96 37.76 -9.68
CA PRO A 168 -5.01 37.49 -8.70
C PRO A 168 -6.46 37.22 -9.22
N ASN A 169 -6.73 36.69 -10.43
CA ASN A 169 -8.13 36.55 -10.89
C ASN A 169 -8.54 35.16 -11.44
N LYS A 170 -9.72 34.73 -10.98
CA LYS A 170 -10.24 33.34 -10.89
C LYS A 170 -11.00 32.82 -12.13
N SER A 171 -10.93 31.51 -12.32
CA SER A 171 -12.07 30.58 -12.43
C SER A 171 -11.58 29.21 -11.93
N ILE A 172 -12.40 28.45 -11.19
CA ILE A 172 -11.96 27.42 -10.20
C ILE A 172 -10.78 26.56 -10.69
N HIS A 173 -9.62 26.77 -10.05
CA HIS A 173 -8.34 26.20 -10.47
C HIS A 173 -8.18 24.74 -10.01
N MET A 174 -7.53 23.94 -10.85
CA MET A 174 -7.15 22.54 -10.59
C MET A 174 -6.30 22.35 -9.31
N ALA A 175 -5.76 23.43 -8.75
CA ALA A 175 -5.09 23.47 -7.45
C ALA A 175 -5.96 22.97 -6.27
N TRP A 176 -7.29 22.99 -6.39
CA TRP A 176 -8.20 22.43 -5.37
C TRP A 176 -8.14 20.90 -5.21
N LEU A 177 -7.43 20.21 -6.11
CA LEU A 177 -7.13 18.78 -5.96
C LEU A 177 -5.98 18.53 -4.98
N ILE A 178 -5.08 19.51 -4.76
CA ILE A 178 -3.89 19.36 -3.92
C ILE A 178 -4.22 18.97 -2.46
N PRO A 179 -5.19 19.60 -1.78
CA PRO A 179 -5.55 19.21 -0.41
C PRO A 179 -6.06 17.77 -0.32
N GLN A 180 -6.74 17.31 -1.36
CA GLN A 180 -7.29 15.96 -1.41
C GLN A 180 -6.16 14.92 -1.58
N TYR A 181 -5.22 15.17 -2.49
CA TYR A 181 -4.02 14.34 -2.65
C TYR A 181 -3.18 14.27 -1.37
N PHE A 182 -3.05 15.39 -0.64
CA PHE A 182 -2.33 15.43 0.63
C PHE A 182 -2.96 14.51 1.69
N CYS A 183 -4.28 14.63 1.91
CA CYS A 183 -4.98 13.77 2.86
C CYS A 183 -4.87 12.29 2.51
N LEU A 184 -4.94 11.94 1.22
CA LEU A 184 -4.78 10.55 0.78
C LEU A 184 -3.37 10.01 0.99
N THR A 185 -2.35 10.77 0.61
CA THR A 185 -0.96 10.32 0.78
C THR A 185 -0.61 10.17 2.26
N CYS A 186 -1.08 11.07 3.13
CA CYS A 186 -0.97 10.88 4.58
C CYS A 186 -1.68 9.60 5.04
N GLY A 187 -2.90 9.34 4.56
CA GLY A 187 -3.66 8.13 4.86
C GLY A 187 -2.94 6.86 4.42
N GLU A 188 -2.41 6.84 3.19
CA GLU A 188 -1.66 5.72 2.61
C GLU A 188 -0.40 5.41 3.41
N ILE A 189 0.39 6.44 3.73
CA ILE A 189 1.64 6.28 4.47
C ILE A 189 1.37 5.75 5.87
N MET A 190 0.38 6.32 6.58
CA MET A 190 0.01 5.88 7.91
C MET A 190 -0.48 4.42 7.88
N PHE A 191 -1.34 4.07 6.94
CA PHE A 191 -1.86 2.71 6.84
C PHE A 191 -0.77 1.69 6.50
N SER A 192 0.08 2.00 5.51
CA SER A 192 1.12 1.11 4.99
C SER A 192 2.20 0.83 6.05
N ILE A 193 2.73 1.86 6.70
CA ILE A 193 3.79 1.69 7.72
C ILE A 193 3.26 0.91 8.92
N THR A 194 2.03 1.22 9.37
CA THR A 194 1.46 0.60 10.57
C THR A 194 1.25 -0.91 10.35
N SER A 195 0.79 -1.32 9.16
CA SER A 195 0.58 -2.74 8.86
C SER A 195 1.85 -3.59 8.92
N LEU A 196 2.97 -3.08 8.42
CA LEU A 196 4.27 -3.77 8.42
C LEU A 196 4.94 -3.76 9.79
N GLN A 197 4.63 -2.78 10.63
CA GLN A 197 5.16 -2.69 11.98
C GLN A 197 4.63 -3.80 12.90
N PHE A 198 3.44 -4.35 12.61
CA PHE A 198 2.89 -5.47 13.37
C PHE A 198 3.49 -6.84 12.99
N ALA A 199 4.32 -6.90 11.93
CA ALA A 199 4.94 -8.14 11.48
C ALA A 199 6.21 -8.50 12.31
N PRO A 200 6.40 -9.78 12.69
CA PRO A 200 7.65 -10.25 13.30
C PRO A 200 8.85 -9.98 12.39
N GLU A 201 10.01 -9.66 12.97
CA GLU A 201 11.22 -9.30 12.21
C GLU A 201 11.61 -10.35 11.16
N LYS A 202 11.49 -11.64 11.52
CA LYS A 202 11.82 -12.77 10.63
C LYS A 202 10.79 -13.01 9.52
N MET A 203 9.57 -12.47 9.67
CA MET A 203 8.42 -12.77 8.80
C MET A 203 7.89 -11.55 8.04
N LYS A 204 8.58 -10.39 8.10
CA LYS A 204 8.18 -9.17 7.35
C LYS A 204 7.97 -9.44 5.86
N THR A 205 8.79 -10.29 5.26
CA THR A 205 8.66 -10.67 3.84
C THR A 205 7.39 -11.46 3.54
N VAL A 206 6.96 -12.34 4.46
CA VAL A 206 5.70 -13.10 4.33
C VAL A 206 4.50 -12.15 4.47
N VAL A 207 4.53 -11.23 5.44
CA VAL A 207 3.47 -10.22 5.60
C VAL A 207 3.40 -9.28 4.39
N GLN A 208 4.55 -8.87 3.84
CA GLN A 208 4.60 -8.08 2.61
C GLN A 208 3.98 -8.83 1.41
N ALA A 209 4.24 -10.14 1.29
CA ALA A 209 3.63 -10.96 0.24
C ALA A 209 2.10 -11.06 0.42
N LEU A 210 1.63 -11.24 1.65
CA LEU A 210 0.19 -11.23 1.97
C LEU A 210 -0.44 -9.86 1.69
N TYR A 211 0.28 -8.77 1.95
CA TYR A 211 -0.17 -7.43 1.63
C TYR A 211 -0.39 -7.25 0.13
N LEU A 212 0.58 -7.63 -0.71
CA LEU A 212 0.42 -7.58 -2.17
C LEU A 212 -0.73 -8.46 -2.65
N LEU A 213 -0.95 -9.60 -2.00
CA LEU A 213 -2.11 -10.45 -2.27
C LEU A 213 -3.44 -9.74 -1.96
N THR A 214 -3.52 -9.01 -0.84
CA THR A 214 -4.72 -8.23 -0.51
C THR A 214 -4.98 -7.12 -1.53
N THR A 215 -3.94 -6.45 -2.01
CA THR A 215 -4.05 -5.45 -3.08
C THR A 215 -4.56 -6.09 -4.38
N ALA A 216 -4.06 -7.27 -4.75
CA ALA A 216 -4.54 -7.98 -5.93
C ALA A 216 -6.03 -8.33 -5.84
N PHE A 217 -6.50 -8.77 -4.65
CA PHE A 217 -7.93 -8.97 -4.40
C PHE A 217 -8.72 -7.66 -4.45
N GLY A 218 -8.18 -6.57 -3.91
CA GLY A 218 -8.80 -5.24 -3.97
C GLY A 218 -9.01 -4.78 -5.41
N ASN A 219 -8.01 -4.97 -6.28
CA ASN A 219 -8.12 -4.65 -7.71
C ASN A 219 -9.20 -5.47 -8.41
N PHE A 220 -9.36 -6.75 -8.03
CA PHE A 220 -10.43 -7.58 -8.59
C PHE A 220 -11.82 -7.09 -8.15
N ILE A 221 -11.96 -6.69 -6.88
CA ILE A 221 -13.19 -6.10 -6.34
C ILE A 221 -13.49 -4.78 -7.06
N ASP A 222 -12.49 -3.93 -7.28
CA ASP A 222 -12.65 -2.64 -7.95
C ASP A 222 -13.22 -2.79 -9.38
N ILE A 223 -12.67 -3.71 -10.18
CA ILE A 223 -13.17 -4.00 -11.53
C ILE A 223 -14.65 -4.43 -11.49
N MET A 224 -15.02 -5.26 -10.52
CA MET A 224 -16.41 -5.71 -10.34
C MET A 224 -17.34 -4.56 -9.92
N ILE A 225 -16.90 -3.71 -8.99
CA ILE A 225 -17.68 -2.56 -8.50
C ILE A 225 -17.91 -1.55 -9.62
N MET A 226 -16.87 -1.19 -10.39
CA MET A 226 -17.01 -0.24 -11.50
C MET A 226 -18.08 -0.68 -12.51
N GLY A 227 -18.07 -1.95 -12.92
CA GLY A 227 -19.05 -2.47 -13.88
C GLY A 227 -20.50 -2.43 -13.39
N ILE A 228 -20.73 -2.55 -12.08
CA ILE A 228 -22.07 -2.51 -11.48
C ILE A 228 -22.52 -1.06 -11.29
N PHE A 229 -21.66 -0.21 -10.74
CA PHE A 229 -22.01 1.14 -10.27
C PHE A 229 -22.27 2.11 -11.42
N ASP A 230 -21.55 1.99 -12.55
CA ASP A 230 -21.74 2.79 -13.76
C ASP A 230 -23.20 2.76 -14.28
N SER A 231 -23.93 1.68 -14.00
CA SER A 231 -25.31 1.48 -14.45
C SER A 231 -26.38 1.93 -13.44
N LEU A 232 -26.02 2.08 -12.16
CA LEU A 232 -26.97 2.24 -11.06
C LEU A 232 -26.95 3.63 -10.43
N PHE A 233 -25.81 4.32 -10.43
CA PHE A 233 -25.63 5.56 -9.68
C PHE A 233 -25.12 6.70 -10.56
N SER A 234 -25.32 7.94 -10.09
CA SER A 234 -24.60 9.09 -10.61
C SER A 234 -23.22 9.16 -9.94
N ARG A 235 -22.20 9.64 -10.66
CA ARG A 235 -20.81 9.77 -10.17
C ARG A 235 -20.66 10.45 -8.79
N ALA A 236 -21.55 11.40 -8.48
CA ALA A 236 -21.56 12.06 -7.17
C ALA A 236 -22.06 11.09 -6.07
N MET A 237 -23.13 10.34 -6.33
CA MET A 237 -23.67 9.35 -5.41
C MET A 237 -22.71 8.18 -5.21
N GLU A 238 -21.99 7.74 -6.26
CA GLU A 238 -20.90 6.76 -6.14
C GLU A 238 -19.86 7.20 -5.10
N SER A 239 -19.42 8.46 -5.17
CA SER A 239 -18.42 9.01 -4.25
C SER A 239 -18.91 9.03 -2.80
N PHE A 240 -20.19 9.33 -2.56
CA PHE A 240 -20.79 9.27 -1.22
C PHE A 240 -20.92 7.84 -0.71
N VAL A 241 -21.29 6.89 -1.57
CA VAL A 241 -21.36 5.47 -1.22
C VAL A 241 -19.97 4.93 -0.88
N PHE A 242 -18.94 5.25 -1.66
CA PHE A 242 -17.55 4.87 -1.36
C PHE A 242 -17.05 5.47 -0.04
N SER A 243 -17.37 6.73 0.23
CA SER A 243 -17.04 7.36 1.51
C SER A 243 -17.73 6.64 2.70
N ALA A 244 -19.00 6.26 2.54
CA ALA A 244 -19.73 5.51 3.57
C ALA A 244 -19.14 4.10 3.80
N ILE A 245 -18.78 3.39 2.73
CA ILE A 245 -18.14 2.07 2.82
C ILE A 245 -16.76 2.20 3.47
N MET A 246 -15.94 3.19 3.09
CA MET A 246 -14.64 3.45 3.72
C MET A 246 -14.77 3.78 5.21
N PHE A 247 -15.79 4.54 5.59
CA PHE A 247 -16.04 4.84 7.00
C PHE A 247 -16.41 3.57 7.79
N MET A 248 -17.24 2.70 7.21
CA MET A 248 -17.58 1.40 7.81
C MET A 248 -16.36 0.49 7.91
N ASP A 249 -15.50 0.45 6.88
CA ASP A 249 -14.25 -0.31 6.87
C ASP A 249 -13.32 0.15 8.00
N MET A 250 -13.20 1.47 8.20
CA MET A 250 -12.44 2.05 9.31
C MET A 250 -13.00 1.64 10.68
N LEU A 251 -14.33 1.59 10.84
CA LEU A 251 -14.95 1.11 12.09
C LEU A 251 -14.66 -0.37 12.35
N ILE A 252 -14.70 -1.22 11.30
CA ILE A 252 -14.34 -2.64 11.40
C ILE A 252 -12.88 -2.78 11.79
N LEU A 253 -11.98 -2.01 11.17
CA LEU A 253 -10.56 -2.04 11.48
C LEU A 253 -10.30 -1.58 12.92
N LEU A 254 -10.97 -0.53 13.40
CA LEU A 254 -10.89 -0.08 14.79
C LEU A 254 -11.38 -1.16 15.77
N TYR A 255 -12.48 -1.85 15.44
CA TYR A 255 -13.00 -2.95 16.25
C TYR A 255 -12.00 -4.12 16.32
N LEU A 256 -11.44 -4.53 15.17
CA LEU A 256 -10.44 -5.59 15.10
C LEU A 256 -9.15 -5.20 15.84
N ALA A 257 -8.68 -3.95 15.67
CA ALA A 257 -7.49 -3.43 16.33
C ALA A 257 -7.65 -3.36 17.85
N ARG A 258 -8.84 -3.00 18.35
CA ARG A 258 -9.13 -3.01 19.80
C ARG A 258 -9.04 -4.40 20.41
N ASN A 259 -9.44 -5.42 19.67
CA ASN A 259 -9.40 -6.82 20.11
C ASN A 259 -8.07 -7.50 19.78
N TYR A 260 -7.15 -6.81 19.10
CA TYR A 260 -5.87 -7.36 18.71
C TYR A 260 -4.91 -7.42 19.91
N LYS A 261 -4.49 -8.63 20.26
CA LYS A 261 -3.46 -8.85 21.26
C LYS A 261 -2.08 -8.84 20.60
N HIS A 262 -1.28 -7.86 20.95
CA HIS A 262 0.07 -7.70 20.38
C HIS A 262 0.97 -8.89 20.70
N TYR A 263 1.66 -9.39 19.68
CA TYR A 263 2.68 -10.42 19.81
C TYR A 263 3.94 -9.82 20.43
N ARG A 264 4.44 -10.44 21.52
CA ARG A 264 5.77 -10.15 22.06
C ARG A 264 6.58 -11.44 22.00
N PRO A 265 7.73 -11.46 21.31
CA PRO A 265 8.58 -12.63 21.27
C PRO A 265 9.09 -12.95 22.69
N ARG A 266 9.17 -14.23 23.04
CA ARG A 266 9.81 -14.66 24.29
C ARG A 266 11.29 -14.29 24.23
N LYS A 267 11.78 -13.62 25.28
CA LYS A 267 13.21 -13.39 25.44
C LYS A 267 13.84 -14.70 25.89
N ASN A 268 14.78 -15.21 25.09
CA ASN A 268 15.69 -16.27 25.50
C ASN A 268 16.54 -15.83 26.70
#